data_AF-A0A109MWK0-F1
#
_entry.id   AF-A0A109MWK0-F1
#
_cell.length_a   1.000
_cell.length_b   1.000
_cell.length_c   1.000
_cell.angle_alpha   90.00
_cell.angle_beta   90.00
_cell.angle_gamma   90.00
#
_symmetry.space_group_name_H-M   'P 1'
#
loop_
_entity.id
_entity.type
_entity.pdbx_description
1 polymer ?
#
loop_
_entity_poly.entity_id
_entity_poly.type
_entity_poly.pdbx_seq_one_letter_code
_entity_poly.pdbx_strand_id
1 'polypeptide(L)'
;MKEITMDQLIFKEHLSMIEQFSLKDFMFKWLGSPDEGLDHLLPLTYTFQDFAKMETTAETNLNINGDETFKYVTITKDNQIVMGGLCRNQELTFRILSLDERLGSC
;
A
#
# COMPACT_ATOMS: atom_id res chain seq x y z
N MET A 1 -12.37 -0.34 11.62
CA MET A 1 -10.96 -0.50 11.21
C MET A 1 -10.23 -1.19 12.37
N LYS A 2 -9.50 -2.27 12.11
CA LYS A 2 -8.65 -2.92 13.13
C LYS A 2 -7.27 -2.29 13.06
N GLU A 3 -6.79 -1.73 14.17
CA GLU A 3 -5.40 -1.33 14.33
C GLU A 3 -4.59 -2.60 14.60
N ILE A 4 -3.80 -3.03 13.63
CA ILE A 4 -2.91 -4.19 13.74
C ILE A 4 -1.48 -3.69 13.71
N THR A 5 -0.67 -4.20 14.63
CA THR A 5 0.74 -3.86 14.73
C THR A 5 1.54 -4.64 13.68
N MET A 6 2.55 -4.00 13.08
CA MET A 6 3.38 -4.56 12.02
C MET A 6 3.99 -5.94 12.35
N ASP A 7 4.23 -6.21 13.64
CA ASP A 7 4.73 -7.49 14.17
C ASP A 7 3.79 -8.69 13.91
N GLN A 8 2.48 -8.45 13.77
CA GLN A 8 1.49 -9.49 13.49
C GLN A 8 1.35 -9.80 11.99
N LEU A 9 1.96 -8.99 11.12
CA LEU A 9 1.83 -9.09 9.67
C LEU A 9 3.09 -9.69 9.07
N ILE A 10 2.96 -10.90 8.54
CA ILE A 10 4.06 -11.54 7.82
C ILE A 10 4.04 -11.04 6.38
N PHE A 11 4.99 -10.20 6.00
CA PHE A 11 5.10 -9.66 4.65
C PHE A 11 5.76 -10.66 3.68
N LYS A 12 5.48 -10.49 2.39
CA LYS A 12 6.18 -11.23 1.34
C LYS A 12 7.47 -10.51 0.98
N GLU A 13 8.58 -11.25 1.00
CA GLU A 13 9.88 -10.75 0.53
C GLU A 13 9.86 -10.43 -0.97
N HIS A 14 9.12 -11.24 -1.73
CA HIS A 14 8.91 -11.04 -3.16
C HIS A 14 7.43 -11.18 -3.52
N LEU A 15 6.97 -10.28 -4.39
CA LEU A 15 5.63 -10.34 -4.95
C LEU A 15 5.69 -11.01 -6.32
N SER A 16 4.81 -11.96 -6.55
CA SER A 16 4.61 -12.55 -7.88
C SER A 16 4.06 -11.50 -8.85
N MET A 17 4.22 -11.70 -10.16
CA MET A 17 3.66 -10.79 -11.17
C MET A 17 2.17 -10.50 -10.98
N ILE A 18 1.39 -11.51 -10.59
CA ILE A 18 -0.06 -11.39 -10.32
C ILE A 18 -0.32 -10.45 -9.13
N GLU A 19 0.51 -10.54 -8.09
CA GLU A 19 0.37 -9.74 -6.87
C GLU A 19 0.77 -8.31 -7.11
N GLN A 20 1.88 -8.10 -7.85
CA GLN A 20 2.29 -6.79 -8.31
C GLN A 20 1.20 -6.14 -9.17
N PHE A 21 0.58 -6.91 -10.08
CA PHE A 21 -0.52 -6.42 -10.90
C PHE A 21 -1.77 -6.09 -10.07
N SER A 22 -2.08 -6.91 -9.06
CA SER A 22 -3.22 -6.67 -8.16
C SER A 22 -3.03 -5.42 -7.32
N LEU A 23 -1.82 -5.18 -6.82
CA LEU A 23 -1.43 -3.96 -6.13
C LEU A 23 -1.56 -2.74 -7.03
N LYS A 24 -1.06 -2.83 -8.27
CA LYS A 24 -1.20 -1.75 -9.25
C LYS A 24 -2.68 -1.49 -9.56
N ASP A 25 -3.47 -2.51 -9.91
CA ASP A 25 -4.91 -2.36 -10.17
C ASP A 25 -5.63 -1.70 -8.99
N PHE A 26 -5.29 -2.11 -7.77
CA PHE A 26 -5.83 -1.51 -6.55
C PHE A 26 -5.45 -0.03 -6.44
N MET A 27 -4.16 0.31 -6.54
CA MET A 27 -3.71 1.71 -6.43
C MET A 27 -4.25 2.57 -7.56
N PHE A 28 -4.45 2.00 -8.75
CA PHE A 28 -4.99 2.69 -9.92
C PHE A 28 -6.44 3.13 -9.67
N LYS A 29 -7.24 2.20 -9.14
CA LYS A 29 -8.63 2.47 -8.74
C LYS A 29 -8.70 3.44 -7.57
N TRP A 30 -7.83 3.27 -6.59
CA TRP A 30 -7.78 4.12 -5.40
C TRP A 30 -7.39 5.57 -5.73
N LEU A 31 -6.44 5.78 -6.65
CA LEU A 31 -6.01 7.09 -7.12
C LEU A 31 -6.90 7.73 -8.19
N GLY A 32 -7.95 7.03 -8.64
CA GLY A 32 -8.86 7.57 -9.65
C GLY A 32 -8.28 7.61 -11.06
N SER A 33 -7.43 6.65 -11.44
CA SER A 33 -6.83 6.49 -12.77
C SER A 33 -5.87 7.63 -13.16
N PRO A 34 -4.69 7.72 -12.52
CA PRO A 34 -3.71 8.77 -12.82
C PRO A 34 -3.15 8.67 -14.25
N ASP A 35 -3.07 9.81 -14.95
CA ASP A 35 -2.53 9.92 -16.32
C ASP A 35 -1.05 9.53 -16.44
N GLU A 36 -0.24 9.79 -15.41
CA GLU A 36 1.22 9.52 -15.43
C GLU A 36 1.60 8.04 -15.23
N GLY A 37 0.62 7.17 -14.99
CA GLY A 37 0.85 5.75 -14.75
C GLY A 37 1.46 5.45 -13.37
N LEU A 38 1.09 4.31 -12.79
CA LEU A 38 1.49 3.98 -11.42
C LEU A 38 2.98 3.70 -11.25
N ASP A 39 3.64 3.16 -12.26
CA ASP A 39 5.07 2.85 -12.19
C ASP A 39 5.93 4.11 -11.98
N HIS A 40 5.44 5.28 -12.41
CA HIS A 40 6.12 6.55 -12.20
C HIS A 40 5.86 7.13 -10.80
N LEU A 41 4.63 7.00 -10.30
CA LEU A 41 4.19 7.54 -9.01
C LEU A 41 4.60 6.65 -7.81
N LEU A 42 4.57 5.34 -8.02
CA LEU A 42 4.68 4.28 -7.02
C LEU A 42 5.57 3.15 -7.55
N PRO A 43 6.88 3.39 -7.74
CA PRO A 43 7.80 2.35 -8.17
C PRO A 43 7.80 1.19 -7.17
N LEU A 44 7.64 -0.03 -7.68
CA LEU A 44 7.83 -1.23 -6.86
C LEU A 44 9.31 -1.32 -6.48
N THR A 45 9.59 -1.09 -5.19
CA THR A 45 10.94 -1.05 -4.67
C THR A 45 11.13 -2.23 -3.71
N TYR A 46 12.12 -3.06 -4.01
CA TYR A 46 12.59 -4.07 -3.08
C TYR A 46 13.63 -3.41 -2.18
N THR A 47 13.19 -2.85 -1.06
CA THR A 47 14.16 -2.33 -0.08
C THR A 47 14.82 -3.53 0.58
N PHE A 48 16.15 -3.55 0.57
CA PHE A 48 16.99 -4.69 1.00
C PHE A 48 16.83 -5.09 2.47
N GLN A 49 15.99 -4.39 3.24
CA GLN A 49 15.90 -4.60 4.68
C GLN A 49 14.80 -5.56 5.12
N ASP A 50 13.63 -5.72 4.47
CA ASP A 50 12.59 -6.61 5.06
C ASP A 50 11.51 -7.20 4.12
N PHE A 51 10.95 -6.48 3.13
CA PHE A 51 9.85 -6.99 2.30
C PHE A 51 9.58 -6.20 1.01
N ALA A 52 8.81 -6.78 0.08
CA ALA A 52 8.41 -6.13 -1.17
C ALA A 52 7.28 -5.11 -0.96
N LYS A 53 7.51 -3.85 -1.34
CA LYS A 53 6.55 -2.75 -1.22
C LYS A 53 6.62 -1.78 -2.40
N MET A 54 5.51 -1.13 -2.68
CA MET A 54 5.47 0.04 -3.56
C MET A 54 5.46 1.27 -2.67
N GLU A 55 6.46 2.13 -2.82
CA GLU A 55 6.60 3.35 -2.04
C GLU A 55 6.47 4.57 -2.94
N THR A 56 5.85 5.64 -2.42
CA THR A 56 5.83 6.93 -3.11
C THR A 56 7.21 7.55 -3.05
N THR A 57 7.64 8.15 -4.17
CA THR A 57 8.81 9.02 -4.17
C THR A 57 8.56 10.24 -3.28
N ALA A 58 9.63 10.87 -2.76
CA ALA A 58 9.52 12.03 -1.88
C ALA A 58 8.80 13.23 -2.53
N GLU A 59 8.73 13.27 -3.86
CA GLU A 59 8.02 14.28 -4.64
C GLU A 59 6.52 14.00 -4.75
N THR A 60 6.11 12.73 -4.61
CA THR A 60 4.72 12.30 -4.75
C THR A 60 4.05 12.22 -3.37
N ASN A 61 3.34 13.28 -2.98
CA ASN A 61 2.55 13.29 -1.74
C ASN A 61 1.11 12.87 -2.03
N LEU A 62 0.78 11.60 -1.77
CA LEU A 62 -0.60 11.10 -1.87
C LEU A 62 -1.27 11.19 -0.49
N ASN A 63 -2.39 11.89 -0.39
CA ASN A 63 -3.15 11.96 0.86
C ASN A 63 -4.17 10.82 0.92
N ILE A 64 -4.09 9.98 1.96
CA ILE A 64 -5.05 8.89 2.16
C ILE A 64 -6.35 9.39 2.79
N ASN A 65 -6.25 10.37 3.71
CA ASN A 65 -7.39 10.76 4.54
C ASN A 65 -7.32 12.21 5.06
N GLY A 66 -6.85 13.14 4.23
CA GLY A 66 -6.73 14.57 4.55
C GLY A 66 -5.59 14.94 5.50
N ASP A 67 -5.32 14.11 6.51
CA ASP A 67 -4.28 14.28 7.53
C ASP A 67 -3.20 13.17 7.51
N GLU A 68 -3.40 12.14 6.67
CA GLU A 68 -2.48 11.01 6.49
C GLU A 68 -1.83 11.08 5.10
N THR A 69 -0.50 11.13 5.07
CA THR A 69 0.30 11.05 3.85
C THR A 69 0.68 9.60 3.60
N PHE A 70 0.26 9.04 2.48
CA PHE A 70 0.67 7.72 2.04
C PHE A 70 2.19 7.64 1.93
N LYS A 71 2.77 6.53 2.38
CA LYS A 71 4.19 6.23 2.22
C LYS A 71 4.43 5.00 1.38
N TYR A 72 3.71 3.92 1.65
CA TYR A 72 3.88 2.69 0.91
C TYR A 72 2.66 1.78 0.96
N VAL A 73 2.61 0.82 0.05
CA VAL A 73 1.65 -0.28 0.05
C VAL A 73 2.37 -1.59 -0.20
N THR A 74 1.92 -2.67 0.43
CA THR A 74 2.51 -4.01 0.32
C THR A 74 1.42 -5.08 0.41
N ILE A 75 1.79 -6.34 0.16
CA ILE A 75 0.93 -7.52 0.34
C ILE A 75 1.57 -8.47 1.37
N THR A 76 0.74 -8.98 2.27
CA THR A 76 1.14 -9.97 3.27
C THR A 76 1.12 -11.40 2.70
N LYS A 77 1.69 -12.35 3.43
CA LYS A 77 1.61 -13.78 3.08
C LYS A 77 0.17 -14.30 3.02
N ASP A 78 -0.73 -13.66 3.75
CA ASP A 78 -2.18 -13.94 3.73
C ASP A 78 -2.91 -13.26 2.56
N ASN A 79 -2.17 -12.70 1.59
CA ASN A 79 -2.72 -11.97 0.45
C ASN A 79 -3.57 -10.75 0.85
N GLN A 80 -3.28 -10.13 1.99
CA GLN A 80 -3.93 -8.88 2.41
C GLN A 80 -3.10 -7.68 1.95
N ILE A 81 -3.77 -6.64 1.45
CA ILE A 81 -3.11 -5.39 1.05
C ILE A 81 -2.92 -4.54 2.30
N VAL A 82 -1.73 -4.01 2.51
CA VAL A 82 -1.40 -3.18 3.67
C VAL A 82 -0.85 -1.86 3.18
N MET A 83 -1.46 -0.76 3.58
CA MET A 83 -0.99 0.59 3.34
C MET A 83 -0.33 1.15 4.58
N GLY A 84 0.89 1.66 4.43
CA GLY A 84 1.54 2.52 5.41
C GLY A 84 1.29 3.99 5.07
N GLY A 85 0.66 4.69 6.01
CA GLY A 85 0.54 6.14 6.01
C GLY A 85 1.40 6.75 7.12
N LEU A 86 1.83 7.99 6.93
CA LEU A 86 2.40 8.82 7.95
C LEU A 86 1.36 9.88 8.35
N CYS A 87 0.99 9.90 9.62
CA CYS A 87 0.12 10.94 10.17
C CYS A 87 0.92 12.24 10.39
N ARG A 88 0.23 13.39 10.54
CA ARG A 88 0.89 14.68 10.87
C ARG A 88 1.81 14.60 12.11
N ASN A 89 1.50 13.73 13.07
CA ASN A 89 2.30 13.49 14.27
C ASN A 89 3.57 12.65 14.01
N GLN A 90 3.91 12.34 12.75
CA GLN A 90 4.99 11.42 12.36
C GLN A 90 4.79 9.97 12.84
N GLU A 91 3.61 9.64 13.34
CA GLU A 91 3.24 8.28 13.67
C GLU A 91 2.93 7.51 12.37
N LEU A 92 3.58 6.36 12.21
CA LEU A 92 3.32 5.41 11.14
C LEU A 92 2.01 4.68 11.44
N THR A 93 0.99 4.94 10.64
CA THR A 93 -0.29 4.24 10.70
C THR A 93 -0.36 3.20 9.59
N PHE A 94 -0.89 2.02 9.93
CA PHE A 94 -1.08 0.95 8.96
C PHE A 94 -2.56 0.66 8.78
N ARG A 95 -2.99 0.54 7.52
CA ARG A 95 -4.34 0.10 7.17
C ARG A 95 -4.24 -1.21 6.41
N ILE A 96 -4.85 -2.25 6.97
CA ILE A 96 -5.01 -3.51 6.28
C ILE A 96 -6.33 -3.45 5.54
N LEU A 97 -6.25 -3.58 4.23
CA LEU A 97 -7.36 -3.80 3.34
C LEU A 97 -7.35 -5.28 3.02
N SER A 98 -8.29 -6.00 3.60
CA SER A 98 -8.48 -7.40 3.24
C SER A 98 -8.96 -7.44 1.79
N LEU A 99 -8.39 -8.33 0.96
CA LEU A 99 -8.82 -8.48 -0.43
C LEU A 99 -10.33 -8.83 -0.54
N ASP A 100 -10.91 -9.33 0.55
CA ASP A 100 -12.32 -9.64 0.76
C ASP A 100 -13.24 -8.40 0.78
N GLU A 101 -12.73 -7.21 1.13
CA GLU A 101 -13.50 -5.95 1.01
C GLU A 101 -13.73 -5.51 -0.45
N ARG A 102 -13.29 -6.30 -1.45
CA ARG A 102 -13.73 -6.13 -2.86
C ARG A 102 -15.14 -6.67 -3.12
N LEU A 103 -15.78 -7.35 -2.17
CA LEU A 103 -17.16 -7.83 -2.28
C LEU A 103 -17.97 -7.51 -1.02
N GLY A 104 -18.36 -6.24 -0.84
CA GLY A 104 -19.43 -5.94 0.12
C GLY A 104 -19.66 -4.49 0.51
N SER A 105 -20.68 -3.89 -0.13
CA SER A 105 -21.53 -2.77 0.34
C SER A 105 -20.88 -1.37 0.42
N CYS A 106 -21.35 -0.32 -0.25
CA CYS A 106 -22.63 0.00 -0.90
C CYS A 106 -22.43 0.83 -2.17
#